data_AF-A0A932UL61-F1
#
_entry.id   AF-A0A932UL61-F1
#
_cell.length_a   1.000
_cell.length_b   1.000
_cell.length_c   1.000
_cell.angle_alpha   90.00
_cell.angle_beta   90.00
_cell.angle_gamma   90.00
#
_symmetry.space_group_name_H-M   'P 1'
#
loop_
_entity.id
_entity.type
_entity.pdbx_description
1 polymer ?
#
loop_
_entity_poly.entity_id
_entity_poly.type
_entity_poly.pdbx_seq_one_letter_code
_entity_poly.pdbx_strand_id
1 'polypeptide(L)'
;MLDGLRNLPLESSAVFEADERNIAAAESYVRRALEALLDLGRHVLAKGFGRAPTEYKEIADGLIDAGVLDKERGRLLREMAGYRNRLVHFYDEVTRPELYQICTQRVRDVETVMEAILSWIRADPSRTDGAV
;
A
#
# COMPACT_ATOMS: atom_id res chain seq x y z
N MET A 1 5.22 -0.42 -10.24
CA MET A 1 5.94 -0.64 -8.96
C MET A 1 5.85 -2.08 -8.54
N LEU A 2 4.65 -2.66 -8.51
CA LEU A 2 4.47 -4.10 -8.25
C LEU A 2 5.20 -4.98 -9.28
N ASP A 3 5.18 -4.61 -10.56
CA ASP A 3 5.97 -5.32 -11.58
C ASP A 3 7.48 -5.22 -11.33
N GLY A 4 7.93 -4.10 -10.76
CA GLY A 4 9.32 -3.93 -10.35
C GLY A 4 9.70 -4.90 -9.24
N LEU A 5 8.83 -5.11 -8.24
CA LEU A 5 9.02 -6.12 -7.19
C LEU A 5 9.05 -7.55 -7.75
N ARG A 6 8.15 -7.86 -8.70
CA ARG A 6 8.07 -9.18 -9.34
C ARG A 6 9.32 -9.54 -10.16
N ASN A 7 10.03 -8.54 -10.65
CA ASN A 7 11.25 -8.71 -11.44
C ASN A 7 12.53 -8.74 -10.60
N LEU A 8 12.43 -8.62 -9.27
CA LEU A 8 13.57 -8.81 -8.38
C LEU A 8 13.93 -10.29 -8.28
N PRO A 9 15.22 -10.63 -8.06
CA PRO A 9 15.62 -12.02 -7.88
C PRO A 9 15.21 -12.48 -6.47
N LEU A 10 14.05 -13.11 -6.39
CA LEU A 10 13.36 -13.50 -5.15
C LEU A 10 13.30 -15.03 -4.95
N GLU A 11 14.17 -15.79 -5.62
CA GLU A 11 14.21 -17.25 -5.54
C GLU A 11 14.67 -17.74 -4.16
N SER A 12 15.53 -16.96 -3.50
CA SER A 12 15.94 -17.17 -2.11
C SER A 12 16.43 -15.86 -1.50
N SER A 13 16.41 -15.74 -0.16
CA SER A 13 16.93 -14.55 0.53
C SER A 13 18.43 -14.36 0.27
N ALA A 14 19.21 -15.44 0.13
CA ALA A 14 20.63 -15.35 -0.21
C ALA A 14 20.88 -14.70 -1.58
N VAL A 15 20.09 -15.05 -2.60
CA VAL A 15 20.19 -14.44 -3.93
C VAL A 15 19.74 -12.97 -3.91
N PHE A 16 18.64 -12.69 -3.21
CA PHE A 16 18.14 -11.33 -3.03
C PHE A 16 19.18 -10.43 -2.34
N GLU A 17 19.81 -10.92 -1.28
CA GLU A 17 20.78 -10.18 -0.45
C GLU A 17 22.19 -10.11 -1.05
N ALA A 18 22.48 -10.88 -2.11
CA ALA A 18 23.78 -10.89 -2.77
C ALA A 18 24.14 -9.56 -3.47
N ASP A 19 23.15 -8.70 -3.73
CA ASP A 19 23.33 -7.40 -4.36
C ASP A 19 22.52 -6.30 -3.64
N GLU A 20 23.23 -5.30 -3.11
CA GLU A 20 22.63 -4.14 -2.44
C GLU A 20 21.58 -3.42 -3.29
N ARG A 21 21.71 -3.46 -4.61
CA ARG A 21 20.75 -2.84 -5.53
C ARG A 21 19.37 -3.48 -5.45
N ASN A 22 19.28 -4.77 -5.11
CA ASN A 22 18.00 -5.46 -4.92
C ASN A 22 17.27 -4.91 -3.69
N ILE A 23 18.01 -4.69 -2.59
CA ILE A 23 17.47 -4.14 -1.34
C ILE A 23 16.97 -2.72 -1.58
N ALA A 24 17.81 -1.85 -2.15
CA ALA A 24 17.45 -0.47 -2.45
C ALA A 24 16.26 -0.37 -3.42
N ALA A 25 16.20 -1.24 -4.43
CA ALA A 25 15.08 -1.30 -5.36
C ALA A 25 13.79 -1.78 -4.66
N ALA A 26 13.87 -2.83 -3.83
CA ALA A 26 12.75 -3.34 -3.07
C ALA A 26 12.16 -2.29 -2.11
N GLU A 27 13.00 -1.62 -1.32
CA GLU A 27 12.55 -0.55 -0.40
C GLU A 27 11.82 0.55 -1.17
N SER A 28 12.39 1.00 -2.29
CA SER A 28 11.80 2.03 -3.15
C SER A 28 10.45 1.58 -3.72
N TYR A 29 10.37 0.38 -4.28
CA TYR A 29 9.14 -0.13 -4.87
C TYR A 29 8.05 -0.38 -3.83
N VAL A 30 8.36 -1.00 -2.68
CA VAL A 30 7.39 -1.21 -1.61
C VAL A 30 6.89 0.13 -1.10
N ARG A 31 7.79 1.04 -0.70
CA ARG A 31 7.40 2.35 -0.14
C ARG A 31 6.46 3.09 -1.06
N ARG A 32 6.83 3.22 -2.33
CA ARG A 32 6.04 3.96 -3.32
C ARG A 32 4.71 3.26 -3.64
N ALA A 33 4.66 1.93 -3.64
CA ALA A 33 3.40 1.19 -3.82
C ALA A 33 2.43 1.43 -2.68
N LEU A 34 2.91 1.38 -1.43
CA LEU A 34 2.10 1.67 -0.25
C LEU A 34 1.62 3.13 -0.24
N GLU A 35 2.51 4.06 -0.55
CA GLU A 35 2.19 5.49 -0.65
C GLU A 35 1.10 5.76 -1.70
N ALA A 36 1.23 5.21 -2.92
CA ALA A 36 0.22 5.36 -3.96
C ALA A 36 -1.14 4.76 -3.55
N LEU A 37 -1.15 3.61 -2.87
CA LEU A 37 -2.38 2.99 -2.39
C LEU A 37 -3.06 3.84 -1.31
N LEU A 38 -2.29 4.39 -0.38
CA LEU A 38 -2.79 5.27 0.68
C LEU A 38 -3.30 6.59 0.10
N ASP A 39 -2.60 7.16 -0.86
CA ASP A 39 -3.03 8.40 -1.53
C ASP A 39 -4.32 8.20 -2.33
N LEU A 40 -4.49 7.03 -2.97
CA LEU A 40 -5.77 6.65 -3.59
C LEU A 40 -6.89 6.61 -2.54
N GLY A 41 -6.65 5.97 -1.40
CA GLY A 41 -7.60 5.94 -0.28
C GLY A 41 -7.95 7.33 0.25
N ARG A 42 -6.94 8.20 0.43
CA ARG A 42 -7.14 9.60 0.85
C ARG A 42 -7.97 10.36 -0.17
N HIS A 43 -7.70 10.17 -1.46
CA HIS A 43 -8.46 10.80 -2.55
C HIS A 43 -9.93 10.39 -2.50
N VAL A 44 -10.23 9.10 -2.34
CA VAL A 44 -11.61 8.59 -2.18
C VAL A 44 -12.32 9.25 -0.99
N LEU A 45 -11.66 9.34 0.17
CA LEU A 45 -12.23 9.98 1.35
C LEU A 45 -12.49 11.47 1.14
N ALA A 46 -11.54 12.18 0.52
CA ALA A 46 -11.66 13.61 0.28
C ALA A 46 -12.80 13.93 -0.71
N LYS A 47 -12.85 13.21 -1.83
CA LYS A 47 -13.82 13.46 -2.90
C LYS A 47 -15.19 12.84 -2.65
N GLY A 48 -15.21 11.56 -2.27
CA GLY A 48 -16.45 10.81 -2.07
C GLY A 48 -17.18 11.12 -0.77
N PHE A 49 -16.46 11.62 0.24
CA PHE A 49 -17.00 11.74 1.60
C PHE A 49 -16.68 13.06 2.30
N GLY A 50 -15.93 13.98 1.67
CA GLY A 50 -15.54 15.26 2.28
C GLY A 50 -14.64 15.11 3.52
N ARG A 51 -13.92 13.99 3.65
CA ARG A 51 -13.04 13.69 4.80
C ARG A 51 -11.59 13.85 4.38
N ALA A 52 -10.82 14.60 5.16
CA ALA A 52 -9.39 14.83 4.91
C ALA A 52 -8.53 14.26 6.05
N PRO A 53 -8.31 12.92 6.08
CA PRO A 53 -7.44 12.31 7.09
C PRO A 53 -6.01 12.82 6.96
N THR A 54 -5.40 13.12 8.09
CA THR A 54 -4.04 13.68 8.16
C THR A 54 -3.00 12.59 8.32
N GLU A 55 -3.34 11.50 9.02
CA GLU A 55 -2.47 10.35 9.20
C GLU A 55 -2.83 9.22 8.25
N TYR A 56 -1.82 8.42 7.85
CA TYR A 56 -2.05 7.27 6.97
C TYR A 56 -2.95 6.19 7.59
N LYS A 57 -2.90 6.01 8.91
CA LYS A 57 -3.75 5.03 9.60
C LYS A 57 -5.22 5.45 9.63
N GLU A 58 -5.50 6.76 9.71
CA GLU A 58 -6.86 7.30 9.65
C GLU A 58 -7.53 7.05 8.29
N ILE A 59 -6.74 6.92 7.20
CA ILE A 59 -7.27 6.57 5.88
C ILE A 59 -7.94 5.19 5.92
N ALA A 60 -7.29 4.21 6.55
CA ALA A 60 -7.85 2.87 6.66
C ALA A 60 -9.16 2.86 7.45
N ASP A 61 -9.19 3.53 8.60
CA ASP A 61 -10.38 3.63 9.44
C ASP A 61 -11.51 4.36 8.71
N GLY A 62 -11.18 5.47 8.05
CA GLY A 62 -12.14 6.25 7.28
C GLY A 62 -12.76 5.46 6.13
N LEU A 63 -11.99 4.62 5.43
CA LEU A 63 -12.49 3.78 4.33
C LEU A 63 -13.38 2.63 4.83
N ILE A 64 -13.12 2.10 6.03
CA ILE A 64 -14.01 1.13 6.68
C ILE A 64 -15.34 1.82 7.03
N ASP A 65 -15.29 2.96 7.71
CA ASP A 65 -16.48 3.69 8.14
C ASP A 65 -17.36 4.15 6.98
N ALA A 66 -16.72 4.47 5.85
CA ALA A 66 -17.36 4.87 4.60
C ALA A 66 -17.94 3.68 3.81
N GLY A 67 -17.69 2.44 4.24
CA GLY A 67 -18.13 1.23 3.54
C GLY A 67 -17.38 0.96 2.23
N VAL A 68 -16.24 1.61 2.01
CA VAL A 68 -15.37 1.38 0.84
C VAL A 68 -14.59 0.08 1.00
N LEU A 69 -14.12 -0.18 2.22
CA LEU A 69 -13.43 -1.41 2.60
C LEU A 69 -14.23 -2.13 3.69
N ASP A 70 -14.20 -3.45 3.68
CA ASP A 70 -14.58 -4.22 4.86
C ASP A 70 -13.49 -4.18 5.94
N LYS A 71 -13.80 -4.72 7.11
CA LYS A 71 -12.87 -4.73 8.25
C LYS A 71 -11.56 -5.47 7.97
N GLU A 72 -11.60 -6.51 7.13
CA GLU A 72 -10.41 -7.31 6.83
C GLU A 72 -9.44 -6.52 5.96
N ARG A 73 -9.92 -5.98 4.84
CA ARG A 73 -9.14 -5.17 3.89
C ARG A 73 -8.70 -3.85 4.52
N GLY A 74 -9.54 -3.25 5.35
CA GLY A 74 -9.17 -2.08 6.13
C GLY A 74 -8.04 -2.36 7.14
N ARG A 75 -8.05 -3.52 7.81
CA ARG A 75 -6.94 -3.94 8.68
C ARG A 75 -5.63 -4.08 7.90
N LEU A 76 -5.67 -4.71 6.71
CA LEU A 76 -4.51 -4.81 5.83
C LEU A 76 -3.97 -3.42 5.46
N LEU A 77 -4.83 -2.49 5.07
CA LEU A 77 -4.41 -1.13 4.75
C LEU A 77 -3.78 -0.40 5.95
N ARG A 78 -4.31 -0.64 7.15
CA ARG A 78 -3.75 -0.07 8.39
C ARG A 78 -2.37 -0.63 8.71
N GLU A 79 -2.15 -1.93 8.53
CA GLU A 79 -0.84 -2.57 8.66
C GLU A 79 0.15 -1.98 7.64
N MET A 80 -0.28 -1.85 6.39
CA MET A 80 0.50 -1.24 5.31
C MET A 80 0.87 0.24 5.59
N ALA A 81 -0.05 1.02 6.15
CA ALA A 81 0.25 2.39 6.62
C ALA A 81 1.36 2.41 7.66
N GLY A 82 1.32 1.48 8.63
CA GLY A 82 2.39 1.32 9.61
C GLY A 82 3.73 0.97 8.97
N TYR A 83 3.74 0.05 8.00
CA TYR A 83 4.96 -0.35 7.31
C TYR A 83 5.55 0.78 6.45
N ARG A 84 4.70 1.53 5.73
CA ARG A 84 5.11 2.73 4.98
C ARG A 84 5.79 3.75 5.89
N ASN A 85 5.28 3.95 7.11
CA ASN A 85 5.91 4.85 8.08
C ASN A 85 7.28 4.35 8.53
N ARG A 86 7.43 3.03 8.78
CA ARG A 86 8.74 2.43 9.11
C ARG A 86 9.76 2.62 7.99
N LEU A 87 9.37 2.39 6.73
CA LEU A 87 10.24 2.60 5.57
C LEU A 87 10.72 4.05 5.36
N VAL A 88 10.15 5.03 6.06
CA VAL A 88 10.53 6.45 5.93
C VAL A 88 11.19 6.98 7.19
N HIS A 89 10.67 6.65 8.36
CA HIS A 89 11.08 7.23 9.63
C HIS A 89 12.01 6.33 10.46
N PHE A 90 11.98 5.03 10.21
CA PHE A 90 12.74 4.01 10.94
C PHE A 90 13.39 3.05 9.94
N TYR A 91 13.88 3.59 8.82
CA TYR A 91 14.36 2.79 7.68
C TYR A 91 15.61 1.98 8.06
N ASP A 92 16.39 2.47 9.02
CA ASP A 92 17.54 1.80 9.61
C ASP A 92 17.17 0.56 10.45
N GLU A 93 15.92 0.47 10.90
CA GLU A 93 15.40 -0.70 11.63
C GLU A 93 14.77 -1.77 10.70
N VAL A 94 14.57 -1.45 9.41
CA VAL A 94 13.98 -2.39 8.45
C VAL A 94 15.05 -3.37 7.98
N THR A 95 14.86 -4.65 8.33
CA THR A 95 15.87 -5.67 8.03
C THR A 95 15.70 -6.24 6.63
N ARG A 96 16.80 -6.71 6.02
CA ARG A 96 16.75 -7.37 4.69
C ARG A 96 15.86 -8.61 4.67
N PRO A 97 15.89 -9.50 5.69
CA PRO A 97 14.98 -10.65 5.73
C PRO A 97 13.51 -10.23 5.81
N GLU A 98 13.20 -9.17 6.58
CA GLU A 98 11.85 -8.60 6.64
C GLU A 98 11.41 -8.08 5.26
N LEU A 99 12.26 -7.31 4.59
CA LEU A 99 11.96 -6.78 3.27
C LEU A 99 11.75 -7.89 2.23
N TYR A 100 12.58 -8.93 2.26
CA TYR A 100 12.43 -10.11 1.41
C TYR A 100 11.08 -10.82 1.64
N GLN A 101 10.69 -11.02 2.90
CA GLN A 101 9.39 -11.61 3.24
C GLN A 101 8.23 -10.78 2.69
N ILE A 102 8.32 -9.45 2.76
CA ILE A 102 7.26 -8.58 2.23
C ILE A 102 7.16 -8.69 0.71
N CYS A 103 8.30 -8.68 0.02
CA CYS A 103 8.35 -8.83 -1.43
C CYS A 103 7.78 -10.17 -1.91
N THR A 104 7.93 -11.24 -1.11
CA THR A 104 7.51 -12.60 -1.50
C THR A 104 6.11 -12.98 -1.02
N GLN A 105 5.64 -12.40 0.08
CA GLN A 105 4.41 -12.88 0.75
C GLN A 105 3.29 -11.84 0.82
N ARG A 106 3.61 -10.54 0.77
CA ARG A 106 2.64 -9.47 1.12
C ARG A 106 2.26 -8.58 -0.08
N VAL A 107 2.88 -8.76 -1.25
CA VAL A 107 2.56 -8.01 -2.47
C VAL A 107 1.07 -8.14 -2.84
N ARG A 108 0.50 -9.33 -2.64
CA ARG A 108 -0.91 -9.61 -2.95
C ARG A 108 -1.90 -8.83 -2.06
N ASP A 109 -1.49 -8.43 -0.86
CA ASP A 109 -2.34 -7.61 0.03
C ASP A 109 -2.55 -6.22 -0.58
N VAL A 110 -1.50 -5.65 -1.19
CA VAL A 110 -1.58 -4.36 -1.90
C VAL A 110 -2.60 -4.45 -3.03
N GLU A 111 -2.53 -5.52 -3.83
CA GLU A 111 -3.45 -5.75 -4.93
C GLU A 111 -4.89 -5.95 -4.44
N THR A 112 -5.06 -6.73 -3.37
CA THR A 112 -6.37 -7.01 -2.77
C THR A 112 -7.08 -5.74 -2.31
N VAL A 113 -6.36 -4.83 -1.65
CA VAL A 113 -6.93 -3.55 -1.21
C VAL A 113 -7.14 -2.61 -2.38
N MET A 114 -6.20 -2.54 -3.32
CA MET A 114 -6.31 -1.73 -4.53
C MET A 114 -7.56 -2.10 -5.33
N GLU A 115 -7.76 -3.41 -5.58
CA GLU A 115 -8.93 -3.92 -6.30
C GLU A 115 -10.24 -3.59 -5.60
N ALA A 116 -10.28 -3.68 -4.26
CA ALA A 116 -11.47 -3.31 -3.50
C ALA A 116 -11.82 -1.82 -3.66
N ILE A 117 -10.83 -0.93 -3.55
CA ILE A 117 -11.03 0.51 -3.74
C ILE A 117 -11.47 0.81 -5.19
N LEU A 118 -10.80 0.21 -6.19
CA LEU A 118 -11.13 0.41 -7.60
C LEU A 118 -12.53 -0.12 -7.95
N SER A 119 -12.93 -1.26 -7.37
CA SER A 119 -14.27 -1.82 -7.52
C SER A 119 -15.33 -0.84 -7.01
N TRP A 120 -15.10 -0.26 -5.83
CA TRP A 120 -15.98 0.77 -5.26
C TRP A 120 -16.07 2.01 -6.16
N ILE A 121 -14.94 2.53 -6.64
CA ILE A 121 -14.91 3.70 -7.56
C ILE A 121 -15.71 3.42 -8.84
N ARG A 122 -15.56 2.23 -9.43
CA ARG A 122 -16.27 1.84 -10.66
C ARG A 122 -17.77 1.66 -10.44
N ALA A 123 -18.18 1.28 -9.23
CA ALA A 123 -19.60 1.11 -8.89
C ALA A 123 -20.34 2.44 -8.75
N ASP A 124 -19.65 3.52 -8.34
CA ASP A 124 -20.24 4.87 -8.27
C ASP A 124 -19.22 5.97 -8.66
N PRO A 125 -18.95 6.14 -9.97
CA PRO A 125 -17.97 7.12 -10.45
C PRO A 125 -18.31 8.58 -10.08
N SER A 126 -19.60 8.87 -9.89
CA SER A 126 -20.11 10.22 -9.59
C SER A 126 -19.62 10.77 -8.25
N ARG A 127 -19.19 9.89 -7.33
CA ARG A 127 -18.70 10.26 -6.00
C ARG A 127 -17.24 10.68 -5.99
N THR A 128 -16.41 10.17 -6.89
CA THR A 128 -14.97 10.50 -6.89
C THR A 128 -14.64 11.57 -7.92
N ASP A 129 -15.31 11.58 -9.08
CA ASP A 129 -15.20 12.63 -10.09
C ASP A 129 -16.54 12.75 -10.86
N GLY A 130 -17.44 13.57 -10.31
CA GLY A 130 -18.65 14.04 -10.98
C GLY A 130 -18.57 15.53 -11.31
N ALA A 131 -17.70 15.88 -12.27
CA ALA A 131 -17.76 17.07 -13.16
C ALA A 131 -16.36 17.37 -13.72
N VAL A 132 -16.11 16.92 -14.96
CA VAL A 132 -15.39 17.74 -15.94
C VAL A 132 -16.42 18.12 -16.99
#